data_AF-A0A6I3FEH2-F1
#
_entry.id   AF-A0A6I3FEH2-F1
#
_cell.length_a   1.000
_cell.length_b   1.000
_cell.length_c   1.000
_cell.angle_alpha   90.00
_cell.angle_beta   90.00
_cell.angle_gamma   90.00
#
_symmetry.space_group_name_H-M   'P 1'
#
loop_
_entity.id
_entity.type
_entity.pdbx_description
1 polymer ?
#
loop_
_entity_poly.entity_id
_entity_poly.type
_entity_poly.pdbx_seq_one_letter_code
_entity_poly.pdbx_strand_id
1 'polypeptide(L)' 'MPRKGPVTRREFAADPVYRSSLVTQIVNKVMLHGKKSIAESIVYDA' A
#
# COMPACT_ATOMS: atom_id res chain seq x y z
N MET A 1 -13.37 10.15 -8.80
CA MET A 1 -14.59 10.08 -7.97
C MET A 1 -15.77 10.02 -8.93
N PRO A 2 -16.41 8.85 -9.14
CA PRO A 2 -17.33 8.71 -10.25
C PRO A 2 -18.74 9.16 -9.87
N ARG A 3 -19.43 9.76 -10.85
CA ARG A 3 -20.88 9.98 -10.81
C ARG A 3 -21.69 8.87 -11.55
N LYS A 4 -21.04 7.99 -12.33
CA LYS A 4 -21.57 6.77 -12.97
C LYS A 4 -20.43 5.75 -13.19
N GLY A 5 -20.75 4.45 -13.13
CA GLY A 5 -19.85 3.32 -13.46
C GLY A 5 -18.91 2.85 -12.32
N PRO A 6 -18.44 1.59 -12.36
CA PRO A 6 -17.48 1.07 -11.37
C PRO A 6 -16.09 1.67 -11.57
N VAL A 7 -15.41 2.01 -10.47
CA VAL A 7 -14.00 2.46 -10.51
C VAL A 7 -13.10 1.25 -10.66
N THR A 8 -12.19 1.29 -11.64
CA THR A 8 -11.12 0.31 -11.76
C THR A 8 -10.22 0.36 -10.52
N ARG A 9 -9.99 -0.79 -9.89
CA ARG A 9 -9.05 -0.87 -8.78
C ARG A 9 -7.64 -0.65 -9.31
N ARG A 10 -6.84 0.13 -8.58
CA ARG A 10 -5.42 0.31 -8.90
C ARG A 10 -4.67 -0.94 -8.50
N GLU A 11 -3.88 -1.47 -9.43
CA GLU A 11 -2.93 -2.53 -9.13
C GLU A 11 -1.69 -1.92 -8.48
N PHE A 12 -1.12 -2.64 -7.51
CA PHE A 12 0.11 -2.24 -6.82
C PHE A 12 1.25 -3.15 -7.25
N ALA A 13 2.44 -2.58 -7.40
CA ALA A 13 3.66 -3.36 -7.53
C ALA A 13 3.86 -4.23 -6.28
N ALA A 14 4.42 -5.42 -6.48
CA ALA A 14 4.74 -6.30 -5.38
C ALA A 14 5.87 -5.71 -4.52
N ASP A 15 5.82 -6.01 -3.23
CA ASP A 15 6.82 -5.57 -2.26
C ASP A 15 8.24 -6.07 -2.62
N PRO A 16 9.30 -5.25 -2.51
CA PRO A 16 10.65 -5.68 -2.87
C PRO A 16 11.25 -6.72 -1.90
N VAL A 17 10.82 -6.74 -0.63
CA VAL A 17 11.35 -7.65 0.40
C VAL A 17 10.61 -8.97 0.35
N TYR A 18 9.28 -8.91 0.40
CA TYR A 18 8.42 -10.09 0.49
C TYR A 18 7.82 -10.54 -0.84
N ARG A 19 8.05 -9.80 -1.94
CA ARG A 19 7.49 -10.07 -3.28
C ARG A 19 5.98 -10.27 -3.29
N SER A 20 5.29 -9.62 -2.34
CA SER A 20 3.86 -9.77 -2.10
C SER A 20 3.15 -8.44 -2.30
N SER A 21 2.09 -8.44 -3.09
CA SER A 21 1.22 -7.26 -3.27
C SER A 21 0.34 -6.98 -2.03
N LEU A 22 0.21 -7.95 -1.11
CA LEU A 22 -0.51 -7.77 0.15
C LEU A 22 0.29 -6.93 1.14
N VAL A 23 1.60 -7.15 1.23
CA VAL A 23 2.47 -6.38 2.13
C VAL A 23 2.47 -4.91 1.71
N THR A 24 2.59 -4.62 0.41
CA THR A 24 2.48 -3.24 -0.11
C THR A 24 1.12 -2.59 0.22
N GLN A 25 0.02 -3.36 0.23
CA GLN A 25 -1.28 -2.85 0.64
C GLN A 25 -1.33 -2.53 2.14
N ILE A 26 -0.69 -3.34 2.99
CA ILE A 26 -0.60 -3.09 4.44
C ILE A 26 0.22 -1.83 4.70
N VAL A 27 1.40 -1.70 4.10
CA VAL A 27 2.25 -0.50 4.19
C VAL A 27 1.45 0.75 3.82
N ASN A 28 0.74 0.73 2.68
CA ASN A 28 -0.07 1.87 2.23
C ASN A 28 -1.25 2.21 3.16
N LYS A 29 -1.79 1.22 3.89
CA LYS A 29 -2.88 1.45 4.87
C LYS A 29 -2.36 1.96 6.22
N VAL A 30 -1.17 1.54 6.66
CA VAL A 30 -0.51 2.00 7.89
C VAL A 30 0.08 3.40 7.73
N MET A 31 0.40 3.80 6.49
CA MET A 31 1.00 5.10 6.19
C MET A 31 0.12 6.28 6.59
N LEU A 32 0.63 7.09 7.52
CA LEU A 32 0.05 8.37 7.93
C LEU A 32 0.82 9.54 7.34
N HIS A 33 0.11 10.59 6.94
CA HIS A 33 0.67 11.84 6.39
C HIS A 33 1.60 11.65 5.17
N GLY A 34 1.42 10.56 4.40
CA GLY A 34 2.26 10.24 3.25
C GLY A 34 3.69 9.80 3.61
N LYS A 35 3.96 9.47 4.87
CA LYS A 35 5.29 9.07 5.35
C LYS A 35 5.57 7.60 5.05
N LYS A 36 5.93 7.30 3.80
CA LYS A 36 6.17 5.93 3.34
C LYS A 36 7.32 5.23 4.07
N SER A 37 8.45 5.92 4.29
CA SER A 37 9.61 5.32 4.97
C SER A 37 9.30 4.87 6.40
N ILE A 38 8.50 5.64 7.14
CA ILE A 38 8.07 5.26 8.51
C ILE A 38 7.07 4.11 8.47
N ALA A 39 6.17 4.10 7.49
CA ALA A 39 5.21 3.00 7.33
C ALA A 39 5.90 1.68 6.99
N GLU A 40 6.91 1.73 6.13
CA GLU A 40 7.75 0.57 5.79
C GLU A 40 8.52 0.08 7.02
N SER A 41 9.13 0.97 7.81
CA SER A 41 9.84 0.54 9.03
C SER A 41 8.91 -0.15 10.01
N ILE A 42 7.72 0.43 10.29
CA ILE A 42 6.74 -0.17 11.20
C ILE A 42 6.30 -1.56 10.75
N VAL A 43 6.12 -1.78 9.44
CA VAL A 43 5.66 -3.08 8.91
C VAL A 43 6.78 -4.10 8.84
N TYR A 44 8.01 -3.69 8.57
CA TYR A 44 9.15 -4.60 8.48
C TYR A 44 9.79 -4.92 9.84
N ASP A 45 9.65 -4.04 10.82
CA ASP A 45 10.14 -4.24 12.19
C ASP A 45 9.18 -5.08 13.06
N ALA A 46 7.98 -5.41 12.55
CA ALA A 46 6.97 -6.25 13.20
C ALA A 46 7.21 -7.75 12.97
#